data_AF-A0A1S9PLW8-F1
#
_entry.id   AF-A0A1S9PLW8-F1
#
_cell.length_a   1.000
_cell.length_b   1.000
_cell.length_c   1.000
_cell.angle_alpha   90.00
_cell.angle_beta   90.00
_cell.angle_gamma   90.00
#
_symmetry.space_group_name_H-M   'P 1'
#
loop_
_entity.id
_entity.type
_entity.pdbx_description
1 polymer ?
#
loop_
_entity_poly.entity_id
_entity_poly.type
_entity_poly.pdbx_seq_one_letter_code
_entity_poly.pdbx_strand_id
1 'polypeptide(L)'
;MKEVSRTIIGRNVKAIRLSLGLSLLKFSLATGISKASLVNVESGKNGYNLNLLDNILKFTNFTLTKLTNETFKPNKNLREELLEKHKFNKDVQSYFFDQAPEIVYAIKHKLLSSDFFQSPREIREVRAYFDSLGWHYKGTSISNALKRLNTQVLITAHPVKKNTFLYKSKQIM
;
A
#
# COMPACT_ATOMS: atom_id res chain seq x y z
N MET A 1 -28.42 -8.45 4.00
CA MET A 1 -27.23 -9.07 4.63
C MET A 1 -26.10 -9.48 3.66
N LYS A 2 -26.37 -10.02 2.45
CA LYS A 2 -25.30 -10.49 1.52
C LYS A 2 -24.38 -9.38 0.98
N GLU A 3 -24.88 -8.18 0.68
CA GLU A 3 -24.06 -7.10 0.12
C GLU A 3 -23.12 -6.44 1.13
N VAL A 4 -23.61 -6.18 2.34
CA VAL A 4 -22.83 -5.56 3.43
C VAL A 4 -21.57 -6.40 3.72
N SER A 5 -21.72 -7.73 3.80
CA SER A 5 -20.60 -8.66 4.01
C SER A 5 -19.55 -8.60 2.89
N ARG A 6 -19.96 -8.46 1.62
CA ARG A 6 -19.04 -8.39 0.47
C ARG A 6 -18.23 -7.10 0.45
N THR A 7 -18.88 -5.98 0.74
CA THR A 7 -18.20 -4.68 0.80
C THR A 7 -17.17 -4.65 1.92
N ILE A 8 -17.48 -5.21 3.10
CA ILE A 8 -16.55 -5.31 4.23
C ILE A 8 -15.32 -6.14 3.84
N ILE A 9 -15.54 -7.32 3.26
CA ILE A 9 -14.46 -8.21 2.82
C ILE A 9 -13.60 -7.52 1.75
N GLY A 10 -14.21 -6.94 0.72
CA GLY A 10 -13.49 -6.26 -0.35
C GLY A 10 -12.61 -5.11 0.18
N ARG A 11 -13.16 -4.32 1.09
CA ARG A 11 -12.42 -3.26 1.80
C ARG A 11 -11.25 -3.84 2.59
N ASN A 12 -11.46 -4.93 3.33
CA ASN A 12 -10.45 -5.55 4.18
C ASN A 12 -9.32 -6.20 3.37
N VAL A 13 -9.66 -6.91 2.28
CA VAL A 13 -8.68 -7.47 1.33
C VAL A 13 -7.81 -6.35 0.74
N LYS A 14 -8.44 -5.26 0.30
CA LYS A 14 -7.71 -4.08 -0.19
C LYS A 14 -6.80 -3.47 0.87
N ALA A 15 -7.28 -3.36 2.11
CA ALA A 15 -6.48 -2.85 3.22
C ALA A 15 -5.24 -3.72 3.48
N ILE A 16 -5.41 -5.05 3.48
CA ILE A 16 -4.29 -6.01 3.63
C ILE A 16 -3.27 -5.82 2.51
N ARG A 17 -3.72 -5.82 1.24
CA ARG A 17 -2.83 -5.64 0.10
C ARG A 17 -2.01 -4.35 0.21
N LEU A 18 -2.66 -3.26 0.62
CA LEU A 18 -2.00 -1.95 0.77
C LEU A 18 -1.04 -1.92 1.96
N SER A 19 -1.38 -2.54 3.10
CA SER A 19 -0.47 -2.66 4.24
C SER A 19 0.73 -3.55 3.96
N LEU A 20 0.62 -4.45 2.98
CA LEU A 20 1.75 -5.22 2.47
C LEU A 20 2.58 -4.44 1.45
N GLY A 21 2.14 -3.25 1.02
CA GLY A 21 2.81 -2.46 -0.01
C GLY A 21 2.77 -3.11 -1.39
N LEU A 22 1.74 -3.92 -1.68
CA LEU A 22 1.65 -4.66 -2.94
C LEU A 22 0.73 -3.98 -3.95
N SER A 23 1.16 -4.02 -5.21
CA SER A 23 0.27 -3.76 -6.34
C SER A 23 -0.74 -4.91 -6.50
N LEU A 24 -1.83 -4.67 -7.23
CA LEU A 24 -2.78 -5.72 -7.61
C LEU A 24 -2.11 -6.89 -8.35
N LEU A 25 -1.12 -6.60 -9.21
CA LEU A 25 -0.38 -7.63 -9.93
C LEU A 25 0.46 -8.48 -8.96
N LYS A 26 1.19 -7.86 -8.03
CA LYS A 26 2.01 -8.60 -7.06
C LYS A 26 1.13 -9.43 -6.12
N PHE A 27 0.01 -8.88 -5.69
CA PHE A 27 -0.95 -9.62 -4.86
C PHE A 27 -1.62 -10.77 -5.62
N SER A 28 -1.85 -10.60 -6.92
CA SER A 28 -2.33 -11.66 -7.83
C SER A 28 -1.35 -12.84 -7.87
N LEU A 29 -0.07 -12.55 -8.10
CA LEU A 29 0.99 -13.57 -8.11
C LEU A 29 1.11 -14.28 -6.76
N ALA A 30 1.07 -13.51 -5.66
CA ALA A 30 1.17 -14.03 -4.30
C ALA A 30 0.06 -15.02 -3.91
N THR A 31 -1.17 -14.71 -4.33
CA THR A 31 -2.37 -15.48 -3.94
C THR A 31 -2.77 -16.51 -4.99
N GLY A 32 -2.12 -16.51 -6.16
CA GLY A 32 -2.54 -17.33 -7.31
C GLY A 32 -3.92 -16.93 -7.88
N ILE A 33 -4.41 -15.73 -7.56
CA ILE A 33 -5.71 -15.23 -8.00
C ILE A 33 -5.51 -14.29 -9.18
N SER A 34 -6.34 -14.38 -10.22
CA SER A 34 -6.25 -13.45 -11.35
C SER A 34 -6.44 -11.99 -10.90
N LYS A 35 -5.74 -11.05 -11.56
CA LYS A 35 -5.90 -9.60 -11.29
C LYS A 35 -7.36 -9.15 -11.42
N ALA A 36 -8.09 -9.65 -12.41
CA ALA A 36 -9.50 -9.32 -12.62
C ALA A 36 -10.37 -9.80 -11.45
N SER A 37 -10.14 -11.02 -10.96
CA SER A 37 -10.81 -11.56 -9.79
C SER A 37 -10.52 -10.74 -8.53
N LEU A 38 -9.27 -10.31 -8.32
CA LEU A 38 -8.93 -9.42 -7.19
C LEU A 38 -9.62 -8.07 -7.28
N VAL A 39 -9.71 -7.47 -8.47
CA VAL A 39 -10.46 -6.21 -8.67
C VAL A 39 -11.93 -6.41 -8.29
N ASN A 40 -12.53 -7.52 -8.70
CA ASN A 40 -13.91 -7.86 -8.35
C ASN A 40 -14.09 -8.01 -6.83
N VAL A 41 -13.20 -8.75 -6.17
CA VAL A 41 -13.19 -8.91 -4.71
C VAL A 41 -13.05 -7.56 -4.01
N GLU A 42 -12.02 -6.78 -4.35
CA GLU A 42 -11.76 -5.48 -3.70
C GLU A 42 -12.83 -4.43 -3.95
N SER A 43 -13.59 -4.56 -5.05
CA SER A 43 -14.70 -3.66 -5.33
C SER A 43 -15.92 -3.90 -4.43
N GLY A 44 -16.07 -5.11 -3.88
CA GLY A 44 -17.27 -5.56 -3.16
C GLY A 44 -18.54 -5.68 -4.03
N LYS A 45 -18.48 -5.27 -5.30
CA LYS A 45 -19.63 -5.23 -6.23
C LYS A 45 -19.98 -6.60 -6.78
N ASN A 46 -18.96 -7.39 -7.08
CA ASN A 46 -19.11 -8.72 -7.68
C ASN A 46 -18.88 -9.80 -6.61
N GLY A 47 -19.54 -10.95 -6.79
CA GLY A 47 -19.34 -12.09 -5.89
C GLY A 47 -17.90 -12.60 -5.95
N TYR A 48 -17.39 -13.08 -4.82
CA TYR A 48 -16.19 -13.88 -4.74
C TYR A 48 -16.59 -15.34 -4.51
N ASN A 49 -15.79 -16.29 -5.01
CA ASN A 49 -15.95 -17.70 -4.63
C ASN A 49 -15.15 -17.98 -3.34
N LEU A 50 -15.49 -19.06 -2.64
CA LEU A 50 -14.80 -19.41 -1.38
C LEU A 50 -13.33 -19.77 -1.60
N ASN A 51 -12.97 -20.35 -2.74
CA ASN A 51 -11.59 -20.73 -3.08
C ASN A 51 -10.66 -19.51 -3.17
N LEU A 52 -11.14 -18.40 -3.74
CA LEU A 52 -10.42 -17.13 -3.80
C LEU A 52 -10.15 -16.61 -2.39
N LEU A 53 -11.16 -16.67 -1.52
CA LEU A 53 -11.01 -16.22 -0.15
C LEU A 53 -10.00 -17.10 0.61
N ASP A 54 -10.08 -18.42 0.44
CA ASP A 54 -9.18 -19.39 1.06
C ASP A 54 -7.72 -19.14 0.66
N ASN A 55 -7.45 -18.84 -0.62
CA ASN A 55 -6.11 -18.45 -1.08
C ASN A 55 -5.60 -17.17 -0.40
N ILE A 56 -6.46 -16.16 -0.23
CA ILE A 56 -6.11 -14.92 0.48
C ILE A 56 -5.83 -15.23 1.97
N LEU A 57 -6.68 -16.03 2.62
CA LEU A 57 -6.52 -16.37 4.04
C LEU A 57 -5.26 -17.19 4.28
N LYS A 58 -4.97 -18.18 3.43
CA LYS A 58 -3.73 -18.97 3.46
C LYS A 58 -2.48 -18.10 3.32
N PHE A 59 -2.49 -17.21 2.33
CA PHE A 59 -1.38 -16.31 2.08
C PHE A 59 -1.16 -15.32 3.24
N THR A 60 -2.24 -14.71 3.73
CA THR A 60 -2.16 -13.63 4.74
C THR A 60 -2.13 -14.11 6.19
N ASN A 61 -2.40 -15.40 6.42
CA ASN A 61 -2.62 -15.98 7.75
C ASN A 61 -3.78 -15.34 8.55
N PHE A 62 -4.69 -14.64 7.89
CA PHE A 62 -5.88 -14.13 8.54
C PHE A 62 -6.97 -15.20 8.60
N THR A 63 -7.86 -15.07 9.56
CA THR A 63 -9.08 -15.89 9.65
C THR A 63 -10.23 -15.18 8.94
N LEU A 64 -11.24 -15.95 8.53
CA LEU A 64 -12.46 -15.41 7.95
C LEU A 64 -13.09 -14.35 8.87
N THR A 65 -13.12 -14.61 10.18
CA THR A 65 -13.65 -13.70 11.20
C THR A 65 -12.98 -12.33 11.18
N LYS A 66 -11.65 -12.27 10.97
CA LYS A 66 -10.93 -11.00 10.82
C LYS A 66 -11.31 -10.31 9.52
N LEU A 67 -11.43 -11.06 8.43
CA LEU A 67 -11.75 -10.52 7.12
C LEU A 67 -13.19 -9.99 7.02
N THR A 68 -14.11 -10.51 7.84
CA THR A 68 -15.50 -10.03 7.93
C THR A 68 -15.71 -8.92 8.96
N ASN A 69 -14.66 -8.49 9.68
CA ASN A 69 -14.80 -7.48 10.73
C ASN A 69 -14.85 -6.05 10.14
N GLU A 70 -15.89 -5.30 10.48
CA GLU A 70 -16.11 -3.91 10.06
C GLU A 70 -15.04 -2.94 10.58
N THR A 71 -14.45 -3.21 11.74
CA THR A 71 -13.40 -2.39 12.35
C THR A 71 -12.01 -2.92 12.05
N PHE A 72 -11.88 -3.92 11.17
CA PHE A 72 -10.61 -4.51 10.79
C PHE A 72 -9.59 -3.45 10.33
N LYS A 73 -8.41 -3.49 10.94
CA LYS A 73 -7.23 -2.75 10.55
C LYS A 73 -6.05 -3.71 10.50
N PRO A 74 -5.32 -3.81 9.37
CA PRO A 74 -4.10 -4.59 9.31
C PRO A 74 -3.07 -4.09 10.32
N ASN A 75 -2.22 -4.99 10.83
CA ASN A 75 -1.15 -4.61 11.72
C ASN A 75 -0.13 -3.72 11.00
N LYS A 76 0.50 -2.77 11.71
CA LYS A 76 1.45 -1.81 11.10
C LYS A 76 2.65 -2.51 10.46
N ASN A 77 3.08 -3.63 11.04
CA ASN A 77 4.24 -4.41 10.63
C ASN A 77 3.85 -5.68 9.86
N LEU A 78 2.66 -5.73 9.27
CA LEU A 78 2.17 -6.93 8.58
C LEU A 78 3.11 -7.39 7.46
N ARG A 79 3.78 -6.44 6.78
CA ARG A 79 4.76 -6.75 5.74
C ARG A 79 5.95 -7.51 6.33
N GLU A 80 6.48 -7.05 7.45
CA GLU A 80 7.59 -7.65 8.19
C GLU A 80 7.22 -9.00 8.82
N GLU A 81 5.98 -9.15 9.29
CA GLU A 81 5.48 -10.44 9.81
C GLU A 81 5.37 -11.50 8.71
N LEU A 82 4.80 -11.16 7.55
CA LEU A 82 4.72 -12.10 6.43
C LEU A 82 6.08 -12.38 5.79
N LEU A 83 6.98 -11.40 5.77
CA LEU A 83 8.38 -11.55 5.38
C LEU A 83 9.01 -12.75 6.09
N GLU A 84 8.86 -12.76 7.42
CA GLU A 84 9.54 -13.74 8.23
C GLU A 84 8.86 -15.10 8.19
N LYS A 85 7.53 -15.13 8.00
CA LYS A 85 6.78 -16.36 7.77
C LYS A 85 7.18 -17.05 6.45
N HIS A 86 7.39 -16.27 5.38
CA HIS A 86 7.66 -16.79 4.05
C HIS A 86 9.15 -16.79 3.68
N LYS A 87 10.05 -16.66 4.67
CA LYS A 87 11.50 -16.52 4.43
C LYS A 87 12.17 -17.69 3.70
N PHE A 88 11.51 -18.85 3.63
CA PHE A 88 11.99 -20.02 2.91
C PHE A 88 11.30 -20.24 1.56
N ASN A 89 10.30 -19.42 1.21
CA ASN A 89 9.62 -19.49 -0.07
C ASN A 89 10.27 -18.48 -1.04
N LYS A 90 11.21 -18.96 -1.85
CA LYS A 90 11.98 -18.13 -2.79
C LYS A 90 11.11 -17.40 -3.83
N ASP A 91 10.02 -18.03 -4.27
CA ASP A 91 9.08 -17.41 -5.20
C ASP A 91 8.40 -16.20 -4.55
N VAL A 92 7.84 -16.40 -3.34
CA VAL A 92 7.27 -15.30 -2.56
C VAL A 92 8.34 -14.25 -2.26
N GLN A 93 9.60 -14.62 -2.02
CA GLN A 93 10.62 -13.62 -1.75
C GLN A 93 10.91 -12.71 -2.96
N SER A 94 11.14 -13.30 -4.13
CA SER A 94 11.47 -12.54 -5.36
C SER A 94 10.35 -11.59 -5.80
N TYR A 95 9.07 -11.99 -5.67
CA TYR A 95 7.94 -11.14 -6.06
C TYR A 95 7.67 -9.98 -5.08
N PHE A 96 8.10 -10.13 -3.82
CA PHE A 96 7.76 -9.21 -2.75
C PHE A 96 8.89 -8.26 -2.37
N PHE A 97 10.14 -8.69 -2.47
CA PHE A 97 11.23 -8.11 -1.68
C PHE A 97 12.43 -7.60 -2.47
N ASP A 98 12.65 -8.02 -3.72
CA ASP A 98 13.73 -7.44 -4.57
C ASP A 98 13.35 -6.09 -5.19
N GLN A 99 12.11 -5.64 -4.98
CA GLN A 99 11.59 -4.45 -5.64
C GLN A 99 10.91 -3.51 -4.67
N ALA A 100 10.98 -2.22 -5.00
CA ALA A 100 10.32 -1.15 -4.27
C ALA A 100 8.82 -1.48 -4.01
N PRO A 101 8.31 -1.18 -2.80
CA PRO A 101 6.90 -1.33 -2.49
C PRO A 101 6.06 -0.33 -3.31
N GLU A 102 4.74 -0.46 -3.26
CA GLU A 102 3.85 0.53 -3.87
C GLU A 102 4.07 1.91 -3.24
N ILE A 103 4.05 2.95 -4.07
CA ILE A 103 4.52 4.28 -3.68
C ILE A 103 3.70 4.90 -2.54
N VAL A 104 2.39 4.59 -2.45
CA VAL A 104 1.54 5.07 -1.35
C VAL A 104 1.94 4.39 -0.04
N TYR A 105 2.35 3.13 -0.07
CA TYR A 105 2.90 2.46 1.11
C TYR A 105 4.22 3.12 1.54
N ALA A 106 5.16 3.31 0.61
CA ALA A 106 6.44 3.96 0.89
C ALA A 106 6.25 5.36 1.49
N ILE A 107 5.32 6.14 0.94
CA ILE A 107 4.98 7.45 1.47
C ILE A 107 4.42 7.33 2.89
N LYS A 108 3.40 6.50 3.12
CA LYS A 108 2.71 6.42 4.42
C LYS A 108 3.60 5.89 5.54
N HIS A 109 4.43 4.90 5.26
CA HIS A 109 5.15 4.15 6.28
C HIS A 109 6.62 4.53 6.42
N LYS A 110 7.21 5.23 5.45
CA LYS A 110 8.62 5.67 5.52
C LYS A 110 8.79 7.17 5.34
N LEU A 111 8.06 7.81 4.41
CA LEU A 111 8.25 9.25 4.18
C LEU A 111 7.54 10.08 5.25
N LEU A 112 6.23 9.86 5.47
CA LEU A 112 5.43 10.64 6.42
C LEU A 112 5.89 10.49 7.87
N SER A 113 6.50 9.35 8.20
CA SER A 113 7.06 9.05 9.53
C SER A 113 8.48 9.57 9.72
N SER A 114 9.11 10.16 8.70
CA SER A 114 10.49 10.63 8.78
C SER A 114 10.59 12.10 9.16
N ASP A 115 11.65 12.46 9.87
CA ASP A 115 11.99 13.86 10.15
C ASP A 115 12.32 14.64 8.87
N PHE A 116 12.85 13.94 7.86
CA PHE A 116 13.16 14.48 6.54
C PHE A 116 11.97 15.22 5.92
N PHE A 117 10.75 14.68 6.09
CA PHE A 117 9.54 15.22 5.47
C PHE A 117 8.74 16.19 6.35
N GLN A 118 9.24 16.53 7.55
CA GLN A 118 8.66 17.58 8.40
C GLN A 118 8.95 18.99 7.87
N SER A 119 10.03 19.12 7.11
CA SER A 119 10.41 20.35 6.39
C SER A 119 9.93 20.30 4.93
N PRO A 120 9.67 21.46 4.29
CA PRO A 120 9.31 21.49 2.87
C PRO A 120 10.40 20.89 1.98
N ARG A 121 10.02 19.93 1.12
CA ARG A 121 10.90 19.25 0.17
C ARG A 121 10.40 19.35 -1.26
N GLU A 122 11.33 19.45 -2.20
CA GLU A 122 11.05 19.27 -3.62
C GLU A 122 10.95 17.77 -3.97
N ILE A 123 10.25 17.45 -5.08
CA ILE A 123 10.14 16.07 -5.57
C ILE A 123 11.49 15.41 -5.81
N ARG A 124 12.51 16.17 -6.25
CA ARG A 124 13.85 15.63 -6.46
C ARG A 124 14.49 15.14 -5.15
N GLU A 125 14.26 15.84 -4.04
CA GLU A 125 14.78 15.46 -2.73
C GLU A 125 14.03 14.24 -2.20
N VAL A 126 12.70 14.21 -2.36
CA VAL A 126 11.88 13.05 -1.98
C VAL A 126 12.27 11.81 -2.79
N ARG A 127 12.60 11.98 -4.07
CA ARG A 127 13.12 10.89 -4.90
C ARG A 127 14.46 10.38 -4.37
N ALA A 128 15.40 11.28 -4.09
CA ALA A 128 16.70 10.91 -3.53
C ALA A 128 16.57 10.17 -2.19
N TYR A 129 15.61 10.57 -1.35
CA TYR A 129 15.28 9.86 -0.11
C TYR A 129 14.82 8.42 -0.35
N PHE A 130 14.00 8.16 -1.38
CA PHE A 130 13.63 6.79 -1.69
C PHE A 130 14.75 6.01 -2.37
N ASP A 131 15.54 6.66 -3.22
CA ASP A 131 16.71 6.04 -3.87
C ASP A 131 17.74 5.58 -2.82
N SER A 132 17.93 6.31 -1.71
CA SER A 132 18.82 5.89 -0.61
C SER A 132 18.31 4.67 0.17
N LEU A 133 17.01 4.35 0.05
CA LEU A 133 16.40 3.12 0.58
C LEU A 133 16.41 1.98 -0.46
N GLY A 134 17.04 2.18 -1.63
CA GLY A 134 17.01 1.25 -2.76
C GLY A 134 15.69 1.23 -3.52
N TRP A 135 14.83 2.25 -3.35
CA TRP A 135 13.49 2.30 -3.94
C TRP A 135 13.40 3.34 -5.05
N HIS A 136 13.52 2.87 -6.28
CA HIS A 136 13.54 3.74 -7.45
C HIS A 136 12.14 4.10 -7.95
N TYR A 137 11.67 5.30 -7.64
CA TYR A 137 10.39 5.84 -8.13
C TYR A 137 10.58 7.00 -9.11
N LYS A 138 9.67 7.09 -10.10
CA LYS A 138 9.60 8.27 -10.98
C LYS A 138 9.08 9.48 -10.20
N GLY A 139 9.68 10.65 -10.43
CA GLY A 139 9.25 11.90 -9.78
C GLY A 139 7.78 12.26 -10.02
N THR A 140 7.28 12.03 -11.23
CA THR A 140 5.86 12.22 -11.57
C THR A 140 4.94 11.30 -10.76
N SER A 141 5.35 10.04 -10.54
CA SER A 141 4.62 9.09 -9.70
C SER A 141 4.59 9.56 -8.24
N ILE A 142 5.71 10.02 -7.70
CA ILE A 142 5.80 10.60 -6.34
C ILE A 142 4.84 11.78 -6.22
N SER A 143 4.92 12.75 -7.14
CA SER A 143 4.06 13.94 -7.12
C SER A 143 2.57 13.59 -7.16
N ASN A 144 2.17 12.68 -8.06
CA ASN A 144 0.78 12.24 -8.16
C ASN A 144 0.31 11.49 -6.90
N ALA A 145 1.18 10.67 -6.29
CA ALA A 145 0.86 9.99 -5.06
C ALA A 145 0.69 10.96 -3.88
N LEU A 146 1.58 11.95 -3.74
CA LEU A 146 1.48 13.00 -2.71
C LEU A 146 0.21 13.84 -2.86
N LYS A 147 -0.17 14.21 -4.10
CA LYS A 147 -1.43 14.92 -4.38
C LYS A 147 -2.66 14.14 -3.93
N ARG A 148 -2.67 12.81 -4.08
CA ARG A 148 -3.76 11.94 -3.61
C ARG A 148 -3.81 11.81 -2.08
N LEU A 149 -2.73 12.16 -1.39
CA LEU A 149 -2.61 12.15 0.07
C LEU A 149 -2.70 13.56 0.66
N ASN A 150 -3.45 14.47 0.02
CA ASN A 150 -3.64 15.86 0.43
C ASN A 150 -4.21 16.04 1.86
N THR A 151 -4.79 14.99 2.47
CA THR A 151 -5.20 15.01 3.87
C THR A 151 -4.02 14.93 4.84
N GLN A 152 -2.90 14.34 4.41
CA GLN A 152 -1.68 14.13 5.21
C GLN A 152 -0.49 14.95 4.72
N VAL A 153 -0.57 15.50 3.50
CA VAL A 153 0.52 16.24 2.85
C VAL A 153 0.08 17.67 2.60
N LEU A 154 0.91 18.62 3.01
CA LEU A 154 0.78 20.03 2.63
C LEU A 154 1.58 20.25 1.35
N ILE A 155 0.94 20.90 0.37
CA ILE A 155 1.53 21.23 -0.92
C ILE A 155 1.46 22.75 -1.07
N THR A 156 2.61 23.41 -1.23
CA THR A 156 2.70 24.86 -1.42
C THR A 156 3.50 25.19 -2.67
N ALA A 157 3.22 26.33 -3.30
CA ALA A 157 4.07 26.84 -4.37
C ALA A 157 5.48 27.16 -3.83
N HIS A 158 6.50 26.90 -4.64
CA HIS A 158 7.87 27.26 -4.29
C HIS A 158 8.01 28.80 -4.35
N PRO A 159 8.61 29.46 -3.35
CA PRO A 159 8.66 30.93 -3.27
C PRO A 159 9.44 31.59 -4.41
N VAL A 160 10.55 30.96 -4.84
CA VAL A 160 11.42 31.48 -5.90
C VAL A 160 11.18 30.83 -7.28
N LYS A 161 11.02 29.50 -7.34
CA LYS A 161 10.90 28.75 -8.58
C LYS A 161 9.45 28.70 -9.07
N LYS A 162 9.17 29.39 -10.19
CA LYS A 162 7.87 29.30 -10.86
C LYS A 162 7.55 27.85 -11.24
N ASN A 163 6.27 27.48 -11.20
CA ASN A 163 5.74 26.15 -11.54
C ASN A 163 6.33 24.97 -10.74
N THR A 164 6.97 25.24 -9.60
CA THR A 164 7.51 24.21 -8.70
C THR A 164 6.72 24.18 -7.40
N PHE A 165 6.54 23.00 -6.82
CA PHE A 165 5.84 22.81 -5.55
C PHE A 165 6.77 22.24 -4.49
N LEU A 166 6.50 22.61 -3.24
CA LEU A 166 7.11 22.07 -2.05
C LEU A 166 6.09 21.20 -1.31
N TYR A 167 6.59 20.12 -0.71
CA TYR A 167 5.80 19.10 -0.05
C TYR A 167 6.31 18.90 1.36
N LYS A 168 5.42 18.83 2.35
CA LYS A 168 5.75 18.39 3.72
C LYS A 168 4.60 17.64 4.36
N SER A 169 4.87 16.93 5.45
CA SER A 169 3.84 16.36 6.30
C SER A 169 2.91 17.47 6.83
N LYS A 170 1.61 17.19 6.89
CA LYS A 170 0.70 17.91 7.77
C LYS A 170 0.94 17.36 9.16
N GLN A 171 1.44 18.18 10.07
CA GLN A 171 1.41 17.81 11.49
C GLN A 171 -0.06 17.65 11.87
N ILE A 172 -0.40 16.45 12.35
CA ILE A 172 -1.65 16.23 13.05
C ILE A 172 -1.40 16.84 14.43
N MET A 173 -1.97 18.03 14.68
CA MET A 173 -2.13 18.54 16.05
C MET A 173 -3.05 17.61 16.82
#